data_AF-A0A447MVX5-F1
#
_entry.id   AF-A0A447MVX5-F1
#
_cell.length_a   1.000
_cell.length_b   1.000
_cell.length_c   1.000
_cell.angle_alpha   90.00
_cell.angle_beta   90.00
_cell.angle_gamma   90.00
#
_symmetry.space_group_name_H-M   'P 1'
#
loop_
_entity.id
_entity.type
_entity.pdbx_description
1 polymer ?
#
loop_
_entity_poly.entity_id
_entity_poly.type
_entity_poly.pdbx_seq_one_letter_code
_entity_poly.pdbx_strand_id
1 'polypeptide(L)' 'MRLRGSTDMLEVQTEITSMRGTALVFTQRIVNAENTLLNEAEVLIVCVDPLKMKPRALPKSIVAEFKQ' A
#
# COMPACT_ATOMS: atom_id res chain seq x y z
N MET A 1 -19.62 -14.21 -0.10
CA MET A 1 -19.42 -15.45 0.68
C MET A 1 -19.04 -15.04 2.10
N ARG A 2 -19.85 -15.39 3.10
CA ARG A 2 -19.77 -14.83 4.47
C ARG A 2 -19.03 -15.83 5.36
N LEU A 3 -17.85 -15.47 5.87
CA LEU A 3 -17.16 -16.22 6.91
C LEU A 3 -17.50 -15.57 8.26
N ARG A 4 -18.02 -16.35 9.19
CA ARG A 4 -18.34 -15.89 10.56
C ARG A 4 -17.05 -15.88 11.38
N GLY A 5 -16.70 -14.71 11.88
CA GLY A 5 -15.83 -14.44 13.03
C GLY A 5 -16.35 -13.14 13.65
N SER A 6 -16.08 -12.90 14.93
CA SER A 6 -16.34 -11.62 15.63
C SER A 6 -16.11 -10.44 14.69
N THR A 7 -16.96 -9.41 14.71
CA THR A 7 -16.72 -8.18 13.94
C THR A 7 -15.56 -7.42 14.57
N ASP A 8 -14.34 -7.96 14.43
CA ASP A 8 -13.14 -7.30 14.86
C ASP A 8 -12.93 -6.11 13.92
N MET A 9 -13.02 -4.92 14.48
CA MET A 9 -12.69 -3.69 13.75
C MET A 9 -11.18 -3.66 13.58
N LEU A 10 -10.75 -3.74 12.32
CA LEU A 10 -9.35 -3.65 11.93
C LEU A 10 -9.10 -2.31 11.25
N GLU A 11 -7.99 -1.67 11.61
CA GLU A 11 -7.48 -0.47 10.95
C GLU A 11 -6.21 -0.84 10.18
N VAL A 12 -6.16 -0.46 8.90
CA VAL A 12 -4.98 -0.61 8.05
C VAL A 12 -4.28 0.73 7.96
N GLN A 13 -3.18 0.89 8.68
CA GLN A 13 -2.30 2.05 8.63
C GLN A 13 -1.33 1.86 7.47
N THR A 14 -1.21 2.85 6.59
CA THR A 14 -0.40 2.76 5.37
C THR A 14 0.39 4.05 5.17
N GLU A 15 1.70 3.89 4.93
CA GLU A 15 2.62 4.99 4.63
C GLU A 15 3.44 4.67 3.38
N ILE A 16 3.72 5.68 2.56
CA ILE A 16 4.71 5.57 1.48
C ILE A 16 6.08 5.91 2.06
N THR A 17 6.96 4.92 2.16
CA THR A 17 8.30 5.08 2.75
C THR A 17 9.39 5.34 1.71
N SER A 18 9.14 5.02 0.44
CA SER A 18 10.03 5.36 -0.66
C SER A 18 9.27 5.51 -1.98
N MET A 19 9.60 6.53 -2.77
CA MET A 19 9.11 6.70 -4.14
C MET A 19 10.30 6.82 -5.11
N ARG A 20 10.35 5.91 -6.08
CA ARG A 20 11.34 5.89 -7.17
C ARG A 20 10.61 5.99 -8.51
N GLY A 21 11.32 6.35 -9.59
CA GLY A 21 10.71 6.72 -10.87
C GLY A 21 9.58 5.81 -11.38
N THR A 22 9.68 4.49 -11.19
CA THR A 22 8.67 3.51 -11.62
C THR A 22 7.98 2.78 -10.47
N ALA A 23 8.30 3.08 -9.21
CA ALA A 23 7.88 2.24 -8.09
C ALA A 23 7.68 3.00 -6.77
N LEU A 24 6.85 2.45 -5.90
CA LEU A 24 6.54 2.93 -4.56
C LEU A 24 6.79 1.80 -3.57
N VAL A 25 7.32 2.11 -2.39
CA VAL A 25 7.36 1.18 -1.26
C VAL A 25 6.35 1.68 -0.24
N PHE A 26 5.45 0.79 0.15
CA PHE A 26 4.48 1.02 1.22
C PHE A 26 4.90 0.22 2.45
N THR A 27 4.84 0.85 3.62
CA THR A 27 4.85 0.16 4.90
C THR A 27 3.41 0.16 5.42
N GLN A 28 2.89 -1.03 5.72
CA GLN A 28 1.53 -1.23 6.17
C GLN A 28 1.49 -1.94 7.51
N ARG A 29 0.56 -1.54 8.37
CA ARG A 29 0.31 -2.15 9.68
C ARG A 29 -1.18 -2.39 9.83
N ILE A 30 -1.55 -3.56 10.31
CA ILE A 30 -2.93 -3.89 10.66
C ILE A 30 -3.02 -3.93 12.18
N VAL A 31 -3.86 -3.06 12.74
CA VAL A 31 -4.14 -3.01 14.17
C VAL A 31 -5.62 -3.30 14.44
N ASN A 32 -5.93 -3.82 15.62
CA ASN A 32 -7.33 -3.99 16.08
C ASN A 32 -7.84 -2.75 16.84
N ALA A 33 -9.06 -2.81 17.37
CA ALA A 33 -9.68 -1.72 18.13
C ALA A 33 -8.91 -1.31 19.40
N GLU A 34 -8.14 -2.23 20.00
CA GLU A 34 -7.25 -1.96 21.14
C GLU A 34 -5.86 -1.44 20.70
N ASN A 35 -5.70 -1.12 19.41
CA ASN A 35 -4.43 -0.71 18.79
C ASN A 35 -3.32 -1.78 18.92
N THR A 36 -3.71 -3.05 19.09
CA THR A 36 -2.78 -4.18 19.09
C THR A 36 -2.34 -4.45 17.66
N LEU A 37 -1.03 -4.44 17.41
CA LEU A 37 -0.46 -4.80 16.12
C LEU A 37 -0.68 -6.28 15.84
N LEU A 38 -1.47 -6.58 14.81
CA LEU A 38 -1.73 -7.95 14.37
C LEU A 38 -0.77 -8.37 13.25
N ASN A 39 -0.41 -7.44 12.37
CA ASN A 39 0.45 -7.71 11.23
C ASN A 39 1.14 -6.43 10.74
N GLU A 40 2.31 -6.60 10.12
CA GLU A 40 3.01 -5.58 9.38
C GLU A 40 3.57 -6.15 8.07
N ALA A 41 3.66 -5.30 7.04
CA ALA A 41 4.17 -5.67 5.74
C ALA A 41 4.89 -4.50 5.07
N GLU A 42 5.96 -4.83 4.34
CA GLU A 42 6.59 -3.94 3.38
C GLU A 42 6.22 -4.39 1.97
N VAL A 43 5.71 -3.47 1.15
CA VAL A 43 5.14 -3.78 -0.17
C VAL A 43 5.78 -2.89 -1.22
N LEU A 44 6.55 -3.51 -2.13
CA LEU A 44 7.05 -2.86 -3.34
C LEU A 44 5.99 -2.92 -4.45
N ILE A 45 5.51 -1.76 -4.89
CA ILE A 45 4.56 -1.61 -6.00
C ILE A 45 5.27 -1.00 -7.21
N VAL A 46 5.14 -1.63 -8.38
CA VAL A 46 5.72 -1.14 -9.64
C VAL A 46 4.63 -0.69 -10.59
N CYS A 47 4.80 0.50 -11.17
CA CYS A 47 3.94 1.00 -12.24
C CYS A 47 4.31 0.32 -13.56
N VAL A 48 3.34 -0.34 -14.21
CA VAL A 48 3.56 -1.10 -15.44
C VAL A 48 2.63 -0.65 -16.57
N ASP A 49 3.08 -0.80 -17.81
CA ASP A 49 2.18 -0.89 -18.97
C ASP A 49 1.49 -2.27 -18.91
N PRO A 50 0.16 -2.34 -18.70
CA PRO A 50 -0.53 -3.62 -18.47
C PRO A 50 -0.60 -4.50 -19.72
N LEU A 51 -0.42 -3.95 -20.92
CA LEU A 51 -0.42 -4.73 -22.16
C LEU A 51 0.96 -5.34 -22.45
N LYS A 52 2.03 -4.64 -22.03
CA LYS A 52 3.42 -5.08 -22.26
C LYS A 52 4.06 -5.75 -21.04
N MET A 53 3.44 -5.62 -19.87
CA MET A 53 4.00 -5.99 -18.57
C MET A 53 5.41 -5.40 -18.34
N LYS A 54 5.65 -4.19 -18.86
CA LYS A 54 6.94 -3.48 -18.71
C LYS A 54 6.81 -2.35 -17.71
N PRO A 55 7.81 -2.13 -16.83
CA PRO A 55 7.84 -0.97 -15.96
C PRO A 55 7.72 0.33 -16.75
N ARG A 56 6.98 1.28 -16.21
CA ARG A 56 6.84 2.64 -16.73
C ARG A 56 6.96 3.64 -15.60
N ALA A 57 7.30 4.88 -15.95
CA ALA A 57 7.32 5.96 -14.97
C ALA A 57 5.94 6.13 -14.31
N LEU A 58 5.95 6.42 -13.01
CA LEU A 58 4.76 6.82 -12.28
C LEU A 58 4.09 8.02 -12.98
N PRO A 59 2.74 8.06 -13.05
CA PRO A 59 2.03 9.23 -13.55
C PRO A 59 2.44 10.51 -12.81
N LYS A 60 2.61 11.61 -13.54
CA LYS A 60 3.04 12.89 -12.96
C LYS A 60 2.10 13.39 -11.87
N SER A 61 0.79 13.13 -11.98
CA SER A 61 -0.20 13.46 -10.95
C SER A 61 0.05 12.72 -9.64
N ILE A 62 0.36 11.43 -9.70
CA ILE A 62 0.71 10.62 -8.51
C ILE A 62 2.02 11.14 -7.90
N VAL A 63 3.03 11.39 -8.73
CA VAL A 63 4.31 11.93 -8.25
C VAL A 63 4.12 13.30 -7.60
N ALA A 64 3.24 14.15 -8.11
CA ALA A 64 2.97 15.47 -7.55
C ALA A 64 2.26 15.40 -6.18
N GLU A 65 1.30 14.48 -6.03
CA GLU A 65 0.56 14.28 -4.76
C GLU A 65 1.49 13.91 -3.59
N PHE A 66 2.56 13.16 -3.88
CA PHE A 66 3.50 12.64 -2.88
C PHE A 66 4.86 13.35 -2.89
N LYS A 67 5.00 14.44 -3.64
CA LYS A 67 6.16 15.34 -3.56
C LYS A 67 5.82 16.48 -2.60
N GLN A 68 6.45 16.48 -1.43
CA GLN A 68 6.60 17.68 -0.60
C GLN A 68 7.80 18.49 -1.10
#